data_AF-A0A4Q4CUR9-F1
#
_entry.id   AF-A0A4Q4CUR9-F1
#
_cell.length_a   1.000
_cell.length_b   1.000
_cell.length_c   1.000
_cell.angle_alpha   90.00
_cell.angle_beta   90.00
_cell.angle_gamma   90.00
#
_symmetry.space_group_name_H-M   'P 1'
#
loop_
_entity.id
_entity.type
_entity.pdbx_description
1 polymer ?
#
loop_
_entity_poly.entity_id
_entity_poly.type
_entity_poly.pdbx_seq_one_letter_code
_entity_poly.pdbx_strand_id
1 'polypeptide(L)'
;MAFKGKPPGTGSGEMSRITQALRPSIALTEQESRKARTLRRQGHAPVAIAAKLGVPPEEVEKVLLQMRNPRPETTRGTLNVTLAAHRFVLAERLGDEPMWQTMDRLLDELIRRRAEAAKRATGRRGGGPDAEWLPGLDG
;
A
#
# COMPACT_ATOMS: atom_id res chain seq x y z
N MET A 1 10.94 -8.81 -17.39
CA MET A 1 9.48 -8.88 -17.16
C MET A 1 9.11 -7.66 -16.33
N ALA A 2 8.12 -6.88 -16.77
CA ALA A 2 7.57 -5.82 -15.93
C ALA A 2 6.66 -6.46 -14.88
N PHE A 3 6.95 -6.21 -13.61
CA PHE A 3 6.05 -6.41 -12.49
C PHE A 3 4.75 -5.67 -12.79
N LYS A 4 3.67 -6.43 -12.99
CA LYS A 4 2.37 -5.89 -13.33
C LYS A 4 1.43 -6.13 -12.17
N GLY A 5 1.41 -5.21 -11.22
CA GLY A 5 0.43 -5.21 -10.14
C GLY A 5 -0.98 -5.07 -10.71
N LYS A 6 -1.94 -5.77 -10.10
CA LYS A 6 -3.37 -5.49 -10.33
C LYS A 6 -3.78 -4.36 -9.38
N PRO A 7 -4.57 -3.37 -9.85
CA PRO A 7 -5.16 -2.41 -8.94
C PRO A 7 -5.91 -3.15 -7.82
N PRO A 8 -5.85 -2.70 -6.56
CA PRO A 8 -6.79 -3.16 -5.56
C PRO A 8 -8.19 -2.69 -6.02
N GLY A 9 -9.13 -3.56 -6.42
CA GLY A 9 -10.58 -3.21 -6.50
C GLY A 9 -11.32 -2.77 -5.19
N THR A 10 -12.39 -3.46 -4.78
CA THR A 10 -13.49 -2.97 -3.92
C THR A 10 -13.52 -3.19 -2.38
N GLY A 11 -12.96 -4.28 -1.78
CA GLY A 11 -12.94 -4.53 -0.30
C GLY A 11 -11.64 -4.59 0.57
N SER A 12 -10.43 -4.21 0.14
CA SER A 12 -9.27 -3.97 1.01
C SER A 12 -9.45 -2.72 1.80
N GLY A 13 -8.61 -2.52 2.82
CA GLY A 13 -8.88 -1.54 3.84
C GLY A 13 -10.28 -1.73 4.42
N GLU A 14 -10.90 -2.91 4.34
CA GLU A 14 -11.90 -3.36 5.30
C GLU A 14 -11.22 -3.83 6.57
N MET A 15 -11.92 -3.71 7.70
CA MET A 15 -11.33 -3.84 9.01
C MET A 15 -11.44 -5.28 9.51
N SER A 16 -10.37 -5.80 10.10
CA SER A 16 -10.42 -7.11 10.77
C SER A 16 -11.52 -7.08 11.84
N ARG A 17 -12.32 -8.16 11.91
CA ARG A 17 -13.35 -8.35 12.94
C ARG A 17 -12.77 -8.26 14.36
N ILE A 18 -11.49 -8.61 14.52
CA ILE A 18 -10.76 -8.51 15.81
C ILE A 18 -10.56 -7.05 16.20
N THR A 19 -10.23 -6.17 15.24
CA THR A 19 -10.09 -4.73 15.46
C THR A 19 -11.43 -4.05 15.73
N GLN A 20 -12.54 -4.64 15.29
CA GLN A 20 -13.90 -4.15 15.58
C GLN A 20 -14.27 -4.28 17.06
N ALA A 21 -13.77 -5.31 17.75
CA ALA A 21 -14.05 -5.58 19.17
C ALA A 21 -13.35 -4.61 20.14
N LEU A 22 -12.28 -3.94 19.70
CA LEU A 22 -11.46 -3.05 20.54
C LEU A 22 -11.92 -1.58 20.49
N ARG A 23 -13.05 -1.28 19.85
CA ARG A 23 -13.50 0.09 19.64
C ARG A 23 -14.36 0.61 20.79
N PRO A 24 -14.33 1.94 21.06
CA PRO A 24 -15.25 2.56 22.00
C PRO A 24 -16.69 2.28 21.56
N SER A 25 -17.56 1.97 22.53
CA SER A 25 -18.99 1.82 22.26
C SER A 25 -19.53 3.11 21.65
N ILE A 26 -20.21 2.99 20.52
CA ILE A 26 -20.97 4.08 19.91
C ILE A 26 -22.40 3.95 20.41
N ALA A 27 -22.96 5.01 21.00
CA ALA A 27 -24.34 5.07 21.47
C ALA A 27 -25.33 5.43 20.34
N LEU A 28 -25.01 5.07 19.09
CA LEU A 28 -25.84 5.30 17.91
C LEU A 28 -26.27 3.97 17.33
N THR A 29 -27.52 3.92 16.88
CA THR A 29 -28.01 2.79 16.08
C THR A 29 -27.23 2.69 14.78
N GLU A 30 -27.25 1.51 14.15
CA GLU A 30 -26.63 1.32 12.85
C GLU A 30 -27.28 2.20 11.77
N GLN A 31 -28.57 2.51 11.90
CA GLN A 31 -29.29 3.39 10.98
C GLN A 31 -28.83 4.85 11.11
N GLU A 32 -28.66 5.36 12.33
CA GLU A 32 -28.11 6.70 12.59
C GLU A 32 -26.66 6.79 12.14
N SER A 33 -25.87 5.76 12.42
CA SER A 33 -24.48 5.67 11.97
C SER A 33 -24.38 5.73 10.44
N ARG A 34 -25.25 5.03 9.70
CA ARG A 34 -25.32 5.11 8.23
C ARG A 34 -25.69 6.52 7.75
N LYS A 35 -26.70 7.15 8.36
CA LYS A 35 -27.11 8.52 8.01
C LYS A 35 -25.99 9.54 8.26
N ALA A 36 -25.30 9.44 9.39
CA ALA A 36 -24.15 10.30 9.72
C ALA A 36 -23.03 10.17 8.68
N ARG A 37 -22.68 8.94 8.29
CA ARG A 37 -21.66 8.67 7.25
C ARG A 37 -22.08 9.23 5.88
N THR A 38 -23.35 9.11 5.51
CA THR A 38 -23.87 9.68 4.25
C THR A 38 -23.78 11.20 4.24
N LEU A 39 -24.20 11.87 5.31
CA LEU A 39 -24.10 13.33 5.43
C LEU A 39 -22.65 13.81 5.40
N ARG A 40 -21.72 13.04 6.00
CA ARG A 40 -20.29 13.36 5.93
C ARG A 40 -19.75 13.29 4.50
N ARG A 41 -20.16 12.29 3.72
CA ARG A 41 -19.79 12.17 2.29
C ARG A 41 -20.36 13.30 1.44
N GLN A 42 -21.48 13.90 1.85
CA GLN A 42 -22.08 15.08 1.23
C GLN A 42 -21.39 16.39 1.65
N GLY A 43 -20.31 16.34 2.44
CA GLY A 43 -19.51 17.51 2.83
C GLY A 43 -19.93 18.16 4.14
N HIS A 44 -20.91 17.61 4.88
CA HIS A 44 -21.31 18.19 6.16
C HIS A 44 -20.24 18.00 7.24
N ALA A 45 -20.09 19.03 8.10
CA ALA A 45 -19.24 18.99 9.28
C ALA A 45 -19.87 18.17 10.41
N PRO A 46 -19.09 17.53 11.30
CA PRO A 46 -19.60 16.69 12.39
C PRO A 46 -20.67 17.36 13.26
N VAL A 47 -20.47 18.63 13.63
CA VAL A 47 -21.42 19.42 14.44
C VAL A 47 -22.76 19.62 13.70
N ALA A 48 -22.71 19.88 12.39
CA ALA A 48 -23.92 20.03 11.57
C ALA A 48 -24.68 18.70 11.41
N ILE A 49 -23.95 17.58 11.37
CA ILE A 49 -24.53 16.23 11.32
C ILE A 49 -25.19 15.90 12.65
N ALA A 50 -24.54 16.21 13.77
CA ALA A 50 -25.07 16.03 15.12
C ALA A 50 -26.39 16.79 15.31
N ALA A 51 -26.42 18.06 14.90
CA ALA A 51 -27.63 18.89 14.92
C ALA A 51 -28.75 18.30 14.03
N LYS A 52 -28.44 17.77 12.84
CA LYS A 52 -29.42 17.15 11.95
C LYS A 52 -29.98 15.82 12.48
N LEU A 53 -29.20 15.08 13.26
CA LEU A 53 -29.59 13.77 13.79
C LEU A 53 -30.13 13.86 15.22
N GLY A 54 -30.00 14.99 15.90
CA GLY A 54 -30.46 15.17 17.29
C GLY A 54 -29.61 14.38 18.29
N VAL A 55 -28.32 14.17 17.99
CA VAL A 55 -27.41 13.35 18.80
C VAL A 55 -26.17 14.15 19.23
N PRO A 56 -25.46 13.72 20.30
CA PRO A 56 -24.23 14.40 20.71
C PRO A 56 -23.17 14.40 19.60
N PRO A 57 -22.43 15.51 19.41
CA PRO A 57 -21.38 15.60 18.39
C PRO A 57 -20.27 14.57 18.60
N GLU A 58 -19.99 14.23 19.85
CA GLU A 58 -19.01 13.23 20.29
C GLU A 58 -19.33 11.84 19.70
N GLU A 59 -20.61 11.46 19.65
CA GLU A 59 -21.07 10.19 19.09
C GLU A 59 -20.98 10.17 17.57
N VAL A 60 -21.24 11.32 16.93
CA VAL A 60 -21.00 11.49 15.50
C VAL A 60 -19.51 11.34 15.19
N GLU A 61 -18.63 12.01 15.95
CA GLU A 61 -17.19 11.91 15.76
C GLU A 61 -16.69 10.47 15.92
N LYS A 62 -17.16 9.74 16.94
CA LYS A 62 -16.88 8.32 17.10
C LYS A 62 -17.29 7.52 15.86
N VAL A 63 -18.44 7.78 15.25
CA VAL A 63 -18.87 7.13 13.99
C VAL A 63 -18.01 7.52 12.80
N LEU A 64 -17.65 8.80 12.68
CA LEU A 64 -16.90 9.33 11.54
C LEU A 64 -15.44 8.87 11.57
N LEU A 65 -14.84 8.70 12.75
CA LEU A 65 -13.52 8.06 12.93
C LEU A 65 -13.47 6.62 12.41
N GLN A 66 -14.64 5.99 12.25
CA GLN A 66 -14.76 4.64 11.68
C GLN A 66 -14.91 4.64 10.16
N MET A 67 -15.13 5.80 9.54
CA MET A 67 -15.18 5.91 8.08
C MET A 67 -13.81 5.61 7.49
N ARG A 68 -13.75 4.59 6.65
CA ARG A 68 -12.56 4.31 5.84
C ARG A 68 -12.66 4.96 4.47
N ASN A 69 -11.50 5.20 3.88
CA ASN A 69 -11.32 5.83 2.57
C ASN A 69 -12.10 5.03 1.49
N PRO A 70 -12.75 5.66 0.49
CA PRO A 70 -13.80 5.04 -0.31
C PRO A 70 -13.45 3.84 -1.19
N ARG A 71 -12.17 3.43 -1.34
CA ARG A 71 -11.78 2.33 -2.25
C ARG A 71 -10.51 1.60 -1.84
N PRO A 72 -10.64 0.38 -1.31
CA PRO A 72 -9.52 -0.60 -1.46
C PRO A 72 -10.05 -2.05 -1.77
N GLU A 73 -9.34 -3.07 -2.39
CA GLU A 73 -9.64 -4.58 -2.52
C GLU A 73 -8.78 -5.68 -1.86
N THR A 74 -9.52 -6.70 -1.44
CA THR A 74 -9.39 -8.01 -0.77
C THR A 74 -8.08 -8.81 -0.68
N THR A 75 -6.92 -8.36 -1.18
CA THR A 75 -5.62 -9.06 -0.97
C THR A 75 -4.60 -8.24 -0.16
N ARG A 76 -5.04 -7.15 0.45
CA ARG A 76 -4.16 -6.21 1.15
C ARG A 76 -3.80 -6.72 2.54
N GLY A 77 -2.62 -7.32 2.67
CA GLY A 77 -1.88 -7.32 3.92
C GLY A 77 -1.32 -5.92 4.18
N THR A 78 -1.41 -5.44 5.42
CA THR A 78 -0.61 -4.28 5.85
C THR A 78 0.85 -4.74 5.88
N LEU A 79 1.71 -4.13 5.07
CA LEU A 79 3.14 -4.37 5.18
C LEU A 79 3.66 -3.56 6.36
N ASN A 80 4.08 -4.23 7.42
CA ASN A 80 4.82 -3.58 8.49
C ASN A 80 6.20 -3.20 7.94
N VAL A 81 6.48 -1.90 7.90
CA VAL A 81 7.76 -1.35 7.44
C VAL A 81 8.33 -0.45 8.51
N THR A 82 9.65 -0.23 8.47
CA THR A 82 10.28 0.76 9.34
C THR A 82 9.85 2.18 8.94
N LEU A 83 9.95 3.13 9.88
CA LEU A 83 9.68 4.54 9.59
C LEU A 83 10.60 5.09 8.48
N ALA A 84 11.84 4.59 8.41
CA ALA A 84 12.78 4.96 7.36
C ALA A 84 12.31 4.47 5.99
N ALA A 85 11.87 3.22 5.88
CA ALA A 85 11.34 2.67 4.63
C ALA A 85 10.06 3.41 4.19
N HIS A 86 9.18 3.75 5.14
CA HIS A 86 8.01 4.57 4.85
C HIS A 86 8.38 5.94 4.28
N ARG A 87 9.32 6.66 4.92
CA ARG A 87 9.80 7.97 4.44
C ARG A 87 10.42 7.87 3.06
N PHE A 88 11.20 6.82 2.81
CA PHE A 88 11.80 6.56 1.50
C PHE A 88 10.74 6.42 0.42
N VAL A 89 9.74 5.56 0.63
CA VAL A 89 8.66 5.35 -0.35
C VAL A 89 7.87 6.64 -0.60
N LEU A 90 7.65 7.45 0.43
CA LEU A 90 7.00 8.76 0.26
C LEU A 90 7.83 9.73 -0.57
N ALA A 91 9.15 9.76 -0.37
CA ALA A 91 10.05 10.65 -1.11
C ALA A 91 10.16 10.26 -2.59
N GLU A 92 10.02 8.97 -2.90
CA GLU A 92 10.08 8.46 -4.27
C GLU A 92 8.80 8.69 -5.07
N ARG A 93 7.70 9.13 -4.44
CA ARG A 93 6.40 9.28 -5.09
C ARG A 93 6.45 10.36 -6.19
N LEU A 94 5.98 10.02 -7.39
CA LEU A 94 5.93 10.94 -8.52
C LEU A 94 4.58 11.67 -8.59
N GLY A 95 4.60 12.98 -8.32
CA GLY A 95 3.39 13.81 -8.32
C GLY A 95 2.31 13.25 -7.39
N ASP A 96 1.11 13.05 -7.92
CA ASP A 96 -0.05 12.56 -7.17
C ASP A 96 -0.33 11.06 -7.34
N GLU A 97 0.64 10.28 -7.85
CA GLU A 97 0.42 8.85 -8.12
C GLU A 97 -0.06 8.07 -6.87
N PRO A 98 -0.97 7.10 -6.97
CA PRO A 98 -1.33 6.25 -5.83
C PRO A 98 -0.14 5.45 -5.29
N MET A 99 -0.11 5.23 -3.96
CA MET A 99 0.98 4.50 -3.27
C MET A 99 1.32 3.13 -3.88
N TRP A 100 0.31 2.40 -4.37
CA TRP A 100 0.53 1.10 -5.00
C TRP A 100 1.30 1.22 -6.32
N GLN A 101 1.10 2.31 -7.08
CA GLN A 101 1.87 2.57 -8.31
C GLN A 101 3.32 2.91 -8.00
N THR A 102 3.57 3.70 -6.96
CA THR A 102 4.93 3.97 -6.45
C THR A 102 5.63 2.66 -6.11
N MET A 103 4.96 1.77 -5.37
CA MET A 103 5.52 0.46 -5.01
C MET A 103 5.78 -0.44 -6.22
N ASP A 104 4.83 -0.54 -7.15
CA ASP A 104 4.99 -1.33 -8.37
C ASP A 104 6.22 -0.88 -9.17
N ARG A 105 6.38 0.44 -9.35
CA ARG A 105 7.53 1.04 -10.04
C ARG A 105 8.86 0.74 -9.35
N LEU A 106 8.92 0.91 -8.03
CA LEU A 106 10.12 0.64 -7.24
C LEU A 106 10.53 -0.85 -7.33
N LEU A 107 9.55 -1.76 -7.27
CA LEU A 107 9.79 -3.19 -7.44
C LEU A 107 10.28 -3.52 -8.86
N ASP A 108 9.69 -2.88 -9.86
CA ASP A 108 10.10 -3.03 -11.25
C ASP A 108 11.54 -2.60 -11.50
N GLU A 109 11.94 -1.47 -10.91
CA GLU A 109 13.31 -0.99 -10.98
C GLU A 109 14.28 -1.94 -10.27
N LEU A 110 13.92 -2.46 -9.09
CA LEU A 110 14.73 -3.44 -8.37
C LEU A 110 14.93 -4.73 -9.20
N ILE A 111 13.87 -5.25 -9.84
CA ILE A 111 13.95 -6.43 -10.70
C ILE A 111 14.90 -6.18 -11.86
N ARG A 112 14.81 -5.02 -12.51
CA ARG A 112 15.73 -4.64 -13.60
C ARG A 112 17.18 -4.56 -13.13
N ARG A 113 17.44 -3.87 -12.02
CA ARG A 113 18.78 -3.76 -11.42
C ARG A 113 19.36 -5.13 -11.06
N ARG A 114 18.55 -6.05 -10.53
CA ARG A 114 18.98 -7.44 -10.23
C ARG A 114 19.31 -8.22 -11.50
N ALA A 115 18.49 -8.11 -12.55
CA ALA A 115 18.76 -8.78 -13.83
C ALA A 115 20.05 -8.28 -14.48
N GLU A 116 20.31 -6.97 -14.44
CA GLU A 116 21.57 -6.39 -14.93
C GLU A 116 22.77 -6.87 -14.13
N ALA A 117 22.67 -6.89 -12.80
CA ALA A 117 23.73 -7.40 -11.93
C ALA A 117 24.06 -8.88 -12.23
N ALA A 118 23.04 -9.71 -12.45
CA ALA A 118 23.21 -11.11 -12.83
C ALA A 118 23.94 -11.26 -14.17
N LYS A 119 23.57 -10.47 -15.19
CA LYS A 119 24.26 -10.47 -16.50
C LYS A 119 25.73 -10.05 -16.39
N ARG A 120 26.05 -9.06 -15.57
CA ARG A 120 27.45 -8.64 -15.33
C ARG A 120 28.24 -9.74 -14.62
N ALA A 121 27.61 -10.47 -13.68
CA ALA A 121 28.26 -11.56 -12.97
C ALA A 121 28.57 -12.77 -13.88
N THR A 122 27.68 -13.12 -14.81
CA THR A 122 27.92 -14.18 -15.79
C THR A 122 28.95 -13.78 -16.85
N GLY A 123 28.94 -12.52 -17.32
CA GLY A 123 29.95 -12.00 -18.25
C GLY A 123 31.37 -12.04 -17.70
N ARG A 124 31.55 -11.83 -16.38
CA ARG A 124 32.87 -11.99 -15.73
C ARG A 124 33.33 -13.44 -15.56
N ARG A 125 32.42 -14.42 -15.59
CA ARG A 125 32.77 -15.86 -15.52
C ARG A 125 33.06 -16.47 -16.89
N GLY A 126 32.64 -15.82 -17.98
CA GLY A 126 32.86 -16.29 -19.36
C GLY A 126 34.02 -15.64 -20.09
N GLY A 127 34.77 -14.74 -19.44
CA GLY A 127 35.88 -14.00 -20.04
C GLY A 127 37.21 -14.28 -19.35
N GLY A 128 37.76 -15.48 -19.56
CA GLY A 128 39.19 -15.71 -19.41
C GLY A 128 39.82 -15.77 -20.79
N PRO A 129 40.53 -14.74 -21.26
CA PRO A 129 41.33 -14.81 -22.46
C PRO A 129 42.72 -15.31 -22.06
N ASP A 130 42.84 -16.59 -21.70
CA ASP A 130 44.12 -17.30 -21.52
C ASP A 130 43.82 -18.81 -21.40
N ALA A 131 43.26 -19.40 -22.46
CA ALA A 131 43.57 -20.79 -22.76
C ALA A 131 44.88 -20.75 -23.55
N GLU A 132 45.96 -20.52 -22.82
CA GLU A 132 47.33 -20.61 -23.29
C GLU A 132 47.47 -21.93 -24.07
N TRP A 133 47.67 -21.79 -25.38
CA TRP A 133 48.31 -22.80 -26.19
C TRP A 133 49.62 -23.17 -25.50
N LEU A 134 49.74 -24.38 -24.98
CA LEU A 134 51.00 -24.93 -24.48
C LEU A 134 51.71 -25.62 -25.65
N PRO A 135 52.81 -25.04 -26.19
CA PRO A 135 53.63 -25.75 -27.16
C PRO A 135 54.61 -26.66 -26.43
N GLY A 136 54.67 -27.94 -26.81
CA GLY A 136 55.82 -28.80 -26.50
C GLY A 136 55.55 -30.10 -25.73
N LEU A 137 54.61 -30.93 -26.17
CA LEU A 137 54.60 -32.35 -25.80
C LEU A 137 54.59 -33.22 -27.06
N ASP A 138 55.73 -33.25 -27.73
CA ASP A 138 56.22 -34.43 -28.44
C ASP A 138 57.53 -34.85 -27.74
N GLY A 139 57.52 -36.02 -27.12
CA GLY A 139 58.65 -36.61 -26.40
C GLY A 139 58.26 -37.93 -25.74
#